data_AF-A0A9W4GID9-F1
#
_entry.id   AF-A0A9W4GID9-F1
#
_cell.length_a   1.000
_cell.length_b   1.000
_cell.length_c   1.000
_cell.angle_alpha   90.00
_cell.angle_beta   90.00
_cell.angle_gamma   90.00
#
_symmetry.space_group_name_H-M   'P 1'
#
loop_
_entity.id
_entity.type
_entity.pdbx_description
1 polymer ?
#
loop_
_entity_poly.entity_id
_entity_poly.type
_entity_poly.pdbx_seq_one_letter_code
_entity_poly.pdbx_strand_id
1 'polypeptide(L)'
;MKFSNTASTAALAGLALLVSAVYGVIFDCGSITEFDYDTIMHYVSLATSDGMRVRDPPYFNGKVYGSYYFTKNINNEERSFLVQSVEAHPFYRFFDLTVTPTECELKDKNAQQS
;
A
#
# COMPACT_ATOMS: atom_id res chain seq x y z
N MET A 1 31.64 11.19 -47.29
CA MET A 1 31.18 11.60 -45.94
C MET A 1 29.66 11.67 -45.96
N LYS A 2 29.00 10.93 -45.06
CA LYS A 2 27.61 11.17 -44.59
C LYS A 2 27.35 10.20 -43.44
N PHE A 3 27.91 10.55 -42.29
CA PHE A 3 27.37 10.10 -41.00
C PHE A 3 26.21 11.02 -40.62
N SER A 4 25.41 10.53 -39.68
CA SER A 4 24.43 11.28 -38.88
C SER A 4 23.00 11.21 -39.40
N ASN A 5 22.35 10.08 -39.12
CA ASN A 5 20.90 10.05 -38.85
C ASN A 5 20.57 9.26 -37.57
N THR A 6 21.55 9.02 -36.69
CA THR A 6 21.39 8.16 -35.51
C THR A 6 21.13 8.94 -34.20
N ALA A 7 21.04 10.27 -34.23
CA ALA A 7 20.90 11.08 -33.01
C ALA A 7 19.45 11.19 -32.50
N SER A 8 18.44 11.02 -33.36
CA SER A 8 17.05 11.30 -32.99
C SER A 8 16.35 10.17 -32.24
N THR A 9 16.87 8.94 -32.25
CA THR A 9 16.23 7.79 -31.58
C THR A 9 16.63 7.65 -30.10
N ALA A 10 17.75 8.26 -29.66
CA ALA A 10 18.18 8.18 -28.27
C ALA A 10 17.36 9.07 -27.32
N ALA A 11 16.80 10.18 -27.82
CA ALA A 11 16.09 11.15 -26.99
C ALA A 11 14.74 10.64 -26.48
N LEU A 12 14.04 9.77 -27.23
CA LEU A 12 12.74 9.25 -26.82
C LEU A 12 12.83 8.15 -25.76
N ALA A 13 13.95 7.40 -25.73
CA ALA A 13 14.20 6.39 -24.69
C ALA A 13 14.50 7.02 -23.32
N GLY A 14 15.09 8.22 -23.30
CA GLY A 14 15.39 8.94 -22.06
C GLY A 14 14.14 9.43 -21.30
N LEU A 15 13.05 9.75 -22.01
CA LEU A 15 11.80 10.20 -21.40
C LEU A 15 10.97 9.06 -20.81
N ALA A 16 11.10 7.83 -21.32
CA ALA A 16 10.41 6.67 -20.78
C ALA A 16 10.93 6.25 -19.40
N LEU A 17 12.21 6.52 -19.09
CA LEU A 17 12.80 6.25 -17.78
C LEU A 17 12.36 7.24 -16.68
N LEU A 18 11.76 8.38 -17.05
CA LEU A 18 11.27 9.39 -16.10
C LEU A 18 9.79 9.23 -15.74
N VAL A 19 9.05 8.32 -16.39
CA VAL A 19 7.62 8.11 -16.11
C VAL A 19 7.40 7.29 -14.82
N SER A 20 8.43 6.62 -14.32
CA SER A 20 8.39 5.92 -13.03
C SER A 20 8.61 6.83 -11.83
N ALA A 21 8.26 8.12 -11.92
CA ALA A 21 7.87 8.90 -10.75
C ALA A 21 6.46 8.44 -10.32
N VAL A 22 6.33 7.13 -10.04
CA VAL A 22 5.15 6.53 -9.45
C VAL A 22 4.95 7.26 -8.13
N TYR A 23 3.80 7.92 -7.99
CA TYR A 23 3.34 8.57 -6.76
C TYR A 23 3.69 7.68 -5.57
N GLY A 24 4.74 8.05 -4.84
CA GLY A 24 5.50 7.13 -4.00
C GLY A 24 4.86 6.89 -2.64
N VAL A 25 3.53 6.77 -2.55
CA VAL A 25 2.88 6.59 -1.27
C VAL A 25 2.76 5.10 -0.97
N ILE A 26 3.39 4.67 0.12
CA ILE A 26 3.41 3.27 0.55
C ILE A 26 2.85 3.14 1.97
N PHE A 27 2.36 1.96 2.29
CA PHE A 27 2.11 1.57 3.67
C PHE A 27 3.34 0.88 4.25
N ASP A 28 3.82 1.37 5.38
CA ASP A 28 4.91 0.79 6.16
C ASP A 28 4.33 0.10 7.39
N CYS A 29 4.49 -1.23 7.45
CA CYS A 29 4.05 -2.07 8.56
C CYS A 29 5.17 -2.39 9.57
N GLY A 30 6.21 -1.55 9.66
CA GLY A 30 7.29 -1.63 10.66
C GLY A 30 8.27 -2.80 10.50
N SER A 31 7.96 -3.78 9.64
CA SER A 31 8.70 -5.05 9.58
C SER A 31 9.07 -5.46 8.15
N ILE A 32 9.60 -4.54 7.35
CA ILE A 32 10.19 -4.84 6.01
C ILE A 32 9.10 -5.12 4.95
N THR A 33 7.88 -4.63 5.18
CA THR A 33 6.76 -4.82 4.26
C THR A 33 6.21 -3.47 3.84
N GLU A 34 6.45 -3.18 2.58
CA GLU A 34 5.85 -2.05 1.87
C GLU A 34 4.67 -2.57 1.05
N PHE A 35 3.55 -1.88 1.12
CA PHE A 35 2.42 -2.10 0.22
C PHE A 35 2.11 -0.83 -0.54
N ASP A 36 1.90 -0.95 -1.85
CA ASP A 36 1.42 0.16 -2.67
C ASP A 36 0.04 0.61 -2.22
N TYR A 37 -0.17 1.92 -2.21
CA TYR A 37 -1.45 2.53 -1.83
C TYR A 37 -2.64 1.93 -2.61
N ASP A 38 -2.53 1.81 -3.93
CA ASP A 38 -3.58 1.24 -4.79
C ASP A 38 -3.95 -0.20 -4.41
N THR A 39 -2.97 -0.99 -3.98
CA THR A 39 -3.23 -2.38 -3.54
C THR A 39 -4.07 -2.40 -2.27
N ILE A 40 -3.74 -1.54 -1.30
CA ILE A 40 -4.52 -1.45 -0.07
C ILE A 40 -5.90 -0.87 -0.34
N MET A 41 -6.03 0.13 -1.20
CA MET A 41 -7.34 0.67 -1.57
C MET A 41 -8.22 -0.35 -2.28
N HIS A 42 -7.63 -1.22 -3.11
CA HIS A 42 -8.35 -2.36 -3.67
C HIS A 42 -8.86 -3.28 -2.55
N TYR A 43 -8.06 -3.59 -1.53
CA TYR A 43 -8.51 -4.40 -0.40
C TYR A 43 -9.55 -3.70 0.49
N VAL A 44 -9.48 -2.37 0.64
CA VAL A 44 -10.54 -1.58 1.30
C VAL A 44 -11.86 -1.78 0.56
N SER A 45 -11.86 -1.80 -0.77
CA SER A 45 -13.07 -2.02 -1.57
C SER A 45 -13.68 -3.42 -1.41
N LEU A 46 -12.88 -4.40 -0.97
CA LEU A 46 -13.32 -5.76 -0.68
C LEU A 46 -13.76 -5.96 0.77
N ALA A 47 -13.62 -4.94 1.63
CA ALA A 47 -14.01 -5.02 3.02
C ALA A 47 -15.52 -5.08 3.16
N THR A 48 -16.02 -6.10 3.86
CA THR A 48 -17.46 -6.35 4.04
C THR A 48 -17.79 -6.51 5.52
N SER A 49 -19.05 -6.27 5.88
CA SER A 49 -19.55 -6.49 7.24
C SER A 49 -19.42 -7.94 7.67
N ASP A 50 -19.61 -8.90 6.76
CA ASP A 50 -19.44 -10.34 7.01
C ASP A 50 -17.97 -10.73 7.25
N GLY A 51 -17.02 -9.92 6.75
CA GLY A 51 -15.60 -10.10 6.98
C GLY A 51 -15.14 -9.67 8.38
N MET A 52 -15.98 -8.97 9.15
CA MET A 52 -15.65 -8.49 10.49
C MET A 52 -15.62 -9.63 11.51
N ARG A 53 -14.63 -9.65 12.40
CA ARG A 53 -14.56 -10.63 13.49
C ARG A 53 -14.59 -9.95 14.85
N VAL A 54 -15.04 -10.70 15.86
CA VAL A 54 -15.13 -10.20 17.26
C VAL A 54 -13.76 -9.82 17.83
N ARG A 55 -12.68 -10.36 17.28
CA ARG A 55 -11.29 -10.09 17.69
C ARG A 55 -10.61 -9.00 16.86
N ASP A 56 -11.34 -8.33 15.96
CA ASP A 56 -10.81 -7.20 15.20
C ASP A 56 -10.39 -6.08 16.15
N PRO A 57 -9.34 -5.30 15.81
CA PRO A 57 -9.00 -4.09 16.55
C PRO A 57 -10.23 -3.17 16.65
N PRO A 58 -10.59 -2.71 17.85
CA PRO A 58 -11.71 -1.80 18.02
C PRO A 58 -11.38 -0.44 17.39
N TYR A 59 -12.44 0.27 16.99
CA TYR A 59 -12.34 1.65 16.54
C TYR A 59 -13.15 2.53 17.50
N PHE A 60 -12.46 3.26 18.37
CA PHE A 60 -13.10 4.08 19.40
C PHE A 60 -13.64 5.42 18.87
N ASN A 61 -13.16 5.85 17.71
CA ASN A 61 -13.48 7.17 17.12
C ASN A 61 -14.67 7.12 16.14
N GLY A 62 -15.38 5.98 16.04
CA GLY A 62 -16.52 5.85 15.13
C GLY A 62 -16.88 4.39 14.88
N LYS A 63 -17.48 4.12 13.73
CA LYS A 63 -17.87 2.76 13.32
C LYS A 63 -16.90 2.14 12.32
N VAL A 64 -16.77 0.81 12.40
CA VAL A 64 -16.18 -0.03 11.35
C VAL A 64 -17.32 -0.56 10.49
N TYR A 65 -17.26 -0.37 9.18
CA TYR A 65 -18.29 -0.82 8.25
C TYR A 65 -17.99 -2.19 7.64
N GLY A 66 -16.71 -2.56 7.57
CA GLY A 66 -16.30 -3.85 7.05
C GLY A 66 -14.83 -4.12 7.29
N SER A 67 -14.48 -5.40 7.17
CA SER A 67 -13.12 -5.90 7.31
C SER A 67 -12.78 -6.81 6.14
N TYR A 68 -11.52 -6.77 5.70
CA TYR A 68 -10.95 -7.70 4.74
C TYR A 68 -9.64 -8.27 5.29
N TYR A 69 -9.57 -9.60 5.29
CA TYR A 69 -8.43 -10.36 5.78
C TYR A 69 -7.68 -10.97 4.62
N PHE A 70 -6.35 -10.86 4.62
CA PHE A 70 -5.51 -11.56 3.66
C PHE A 70 -4.20 -12.02 4.31
N THR A 71 -3.62 -13.06 3.74
CA THR A 71 -2.27 -13.51 4.10
C THR A 71 -1.32 -13.29 2.93
N LYS A 72 -0.06 -13.02 3.26
CA LYS A 72 1.00 -12.90 2.26
C LYS A 72 2.27 -13.53 2.83
N ASN A 73 2.97 -14.28 1.98
CA ASN A 73 4.28 -14.80 2.35
C ASN A 73 5.34 -13.71 2.10
N ILE A 74 6.02 -13.30 3.17
CA ILE A 74 7.08 -12.28 3.15
C ILE A 74 8.29 -12.89 3.83
N ASN A 75 9.45 -12.88 3.15
CA ASN A 75 10.69 -13.45 3.68
C ASN A 75 10.54 -14.90 4.18
N ASN A 76 9.73 -15.71 3.49
CA ASN A 76 9.42 -17.09 3.86
C ASN A 76 8.58 -17.25 5.15
N GLU A 77 8.00 -16.17 5.65
CA GLU A 77 7.05 -16.15 6.77
C GLU A 77 5.65 -15.81 6.25
N GLU A 78 4.65 -16.60 6.64
CA GLU A 78 3.25 -16.23 6.39
C GLU A 78 2.85 -15.11 7.35
N ARG A 79 2.46 -13.96 6.79
CA ARG A 79 1.97 -12.82 7.54
C ARG A 79 0.51 -12.59 7.28
N SER A 80 -0.21 -12.22 8.34
CA SER A 80 -1.65 -11.96 8.29
C SER A 80 -1.90 -10.47 8.39
N PHE A 81 -2.77 -9.97 7.53
CA PHE A 81 -3.10 -8.56 7.44
C PHE A 81 -4.60 -8.34 7.50
N LEU A 82 -4.98 -7.14 7.95
CA LEU A 82 -6.37 -6.72 8.05
C LEU A 82 -6.51 -5.29 7.54
N VAL A 83 -7.47 -5.11 6.65
CA VAL A 83 -7.94 -3.79 6.22
C VAL A 83 -9.36 -3.60 6.75
N GLN A 84 -9.63 -2.45 7.36
CA GLN A 84 -10.95 -2.07 7.84
C GLN A 84 -11.42 -0.83 7.08
N SER A 85 -12.69 -0.79 6.69
CA SER A 85 -13.37 0.44 6.28
C SER A 85 -14.00 1.11 7.50
N VAL A 86 -13.77 2.41 7.69
CA VAL A 86 -14.17 3.15 8.89
C VAL A 86 -14.91 4.44 8.56
N GLU A 87 -15.61 4.98 9.56
CA GLU A 87 -16.44 6.19 9.41
C GLU A 87 -15.65 7.48 9.23
N ALA A 88 -14.52 7.65 9.94
CA ALA A 88 -13.76 8.89 9.86
C ALA A 88 -12.63 8.81 8.83
N HIS A 89 -12.28 9.96 8.26
CA HIS A 89 -11.14 10.10 7.34
C HIS A 89 -9.84 9.51 7.97
N PRO A 90 -9.07 8.68 7.24
CA PRO A 90 -9.09 8.47 5.78
C PRO A 90 -10.08 7.41 5.27
N PHE A 91 -11.08 7.03 6.07
CA PHE A 91 -12.11 6.02 5.77
C PHE A 91 -11.62 4.58 5.69
N TYR A 92 -10.35 4.35 6.05
CA TYR A 92 -9.79 3.02 6.17
C TYR A 92 -8.75 2.97 7.31
N ARG A 93 -8.45 1.74 7.75
CA ARG A 93 -7.33 1.40 8.62
C ARG A 93 -6.68 0.14 8.11
N PHE A 94 -5.36 0.02 8.24
CA PHE A 94 -4.60 -1.12 7.76
C PHE A 94 -3.71 -1.66 8.88
N PHE A 95 -3.70 -2.97 9.10
CA PHE A 95 -3.00 -3.61 10.21
C PHE A 95 -2.19 -4.83 9.77
N ASP A 96 -1.04 -5.00 10.41
CA ASP A 96 -0.32 -6.26 10.50
C ASP A 96 -0.81 -7.01 11.76
N LEU A 97 -1.29 -8.24 11.57
CA LEU A 97 -1.83 -9.10 12.62
C LEU A 97 -0.87 -10.25 13.01
N THR A 98 0.38 -10.25 12.51
CA THR A 98 1.30 -11.39 12.62
C THR A 98 1.72 -11.69 14.06
N VAL A 99 2.00 -10.66 14.86
CA VAL A 99 2.42 -10.83 16.27
C VAL A 99 1.45 -10.10 17.19
N THR A 100 1.40 -8.78 17.04
CA THR A 100 0.46 -7.89 17.72
C THR A 100 -0.17 -6.98 16.68
N PRO A 101 -1.49 -6.75 16.71
CA PRO A 101 -2.15 -5.84 15.78
C PRO A 101 -1.45 -4.47 15.79
N THR A 102 -0.72 -4.19 14.72
CA THR A 102 0.04 -2.96 14.56
C THR A 102 -0.50 -2.24 13.33
N GLU A 103 -0.91 -1.00 13.51
CA GLU A 103 -1.46 -0.18 12.43
C GLU A 103 -0.32 0.24 11.49
N CYS A 104 -0.47 -0.02 10.20
CA CYS A 104 0.51 0.35 9.20
C CYS A 104 0.29 1.80 8.79
N GLU A 105 1.37 2.57 8.79
CA GLU A 105 1.31 4.00 8.49
C GLU A 105 1.52 4.26 7.00
N LEU A 106 0.78 5.23 6.46
CA LEU A 106 0.99 5.73 5.12
C LEU A 106 2.21 6.65 5.12
N LYS A 107 3.21 6.36 4.29
CA LYS A 107 4.45 7.12 4.17
C LYS A 107 4.69 7.55 2.72
N ASP A 108 5.17 8.78 2.55
CA ASP A 108 5.70 9.27 1.27
C ASP A 108 7.14 8.79 1.07
N LYS A 109 7.39 7.94 0.07
CA LYS A 109 8.74 7.52 -0.37
C LYS A 109 9.63 8.70 -0.71
N ASN A 110 9.06 9.81 -1.18
CA ASN A 110 9.81 11.00 -1.58
C ASN A 110 10.25 11.88 -0.39
N ALA A 111 9.72 11.67 0.82
CA ALA A 111 10.09 12.42 2.01
C ALA A 111 11.38 11.92 2.70
N GLN A 112 11.93 10.77 2.26
CA GLN A 112 13.16 10.19 2.82
C GLN A 112 14.46 10.56 2.07
N GLN A 113 14.40 11.47 1.08
CA GLN A 113 15.58 11.91 0.30
C GLN A 113 16.01 13.38 0.55
N SER A 114 15.51 14.04 1.60
CA SER A 114 15.93 15.42 1.95
C SER A 114 16.82 15.48 3.19
#